data_AF-A0A7W7QZE9-F1
#
_entry.id   AF-A0A7W7QZE9-F1
#
_cell.length_a   1.000
_cell.length_b   1.000
_cell.length_c   1.000
_cell.angle_alpha   90.00
_cell.angle_beta   90.00
_cell.angle_gamma   90.00
#
_symmetry.space_group_name_H-M   'P 1'
#
loop_
_entity.id
_entity.type
_entity.pdbx_description
1 polymer ?
#
loop_
_entity_poly.entity_id
_entity_poly.type
_entity_poly.pdbx_seq_one_letter_code
_entity_poly.pdbx_strand_id
1 'polypeptide(L)'
;MELLKALRLPRFTQGLAALGTVLAIGLLPAASGAAAQSAATGAQHLGAHRRADTGPVQYNGGAVQHSPVVYLDFWGSQWDSDTNGVQQYMANFYQGLGTSQDTWSTITTQYPDSSGSGPAFTGPVYGGSWVDDGSPAPASSQQSDIAAEADSAAAHFGVAGNPDAQIVVMSPSGTSPDGWPGSGFCAWHDYTGSVSYTNMPYQLDAPAGSRCPNSALRGKLDAFSIVAGHEYAESITDPQPAGGWLTAGGSEIGDLCESNFQELTLPTGTFAVQPLWSNSDNACVIRTGSSGS
;
A
#
# COMPACT_ATOMS: atom_id res chain seq x y z
N MET A 1 61.08 30.32 8.16
CA MET A 1 60.22 30.95 7.14
C MET A 1 58.79 30.60 7.52
N GLU A 2 58.21 31.21 8.56
CA GLU A 2 57.60 32.56 8.55
C GLU A 2 56.61 32.74 7.37
N LEU A 3 55.35 33.13 7.53
CA LEU A 3 54.65 33.70 8.68
C LEU A 3 53.12 33.60 8.52
N LEU A 4 52.44 33.43 9.65
CA LEU A 4 51.03 33.71 9.92
C LEU A 4 50.64 35.16 9.57
N LYS A 5 49.32 35.46 9.52
CA LYS A 5 48.77 36.63 10.22
C LYS A 5 47.30 36.45 10.58
N ALA A 6 47.09 36.06 11.84
CA ALA A 6 45.90 36.38 12.62
C ALA A 6 45.99 37.84 13.09
N LEU A 7 44.85 38.53 13.14
CA LEU A 7 44.73 39.87 13.71
C LEU A 7 44.08 39.77 15.11
N ARG A 8 44.64 40.48 16.09
CA ARG A 8 44.14 40.56 17.47
C ARG A 8 44.09 42.03 17.94
N LEU A 9 43.13 42.25 18.86
CA LEU A 9 43.08 43.24 19.97
C LEU A 9 42.55 44.66 19.65
N PRO A 10 41.95 45.40 20.62
CA PRO A 10 42.23 45.32 22.07
C PRO A 10 41.03 45.29 23.06
N ARG A 11 41.40 44.94 24.30
CA ARG A 11 40.61 45.02 25.54
C ARG A 11 40.57 46.46 26.07
N PHE A 12 39.44 46.84 26.69
CA PHE A 12 39.35 47.92 27.67
C PHE A 12 38.91 47.34 29.03
N THR A 13 39.46 47.91 30.09
CA THR A 13 39.26 47.57 31.52
C THR A 13 38.54 48.68 32.27
N GLN A 14 38.03 48.33 33.47
CA GLN A 14 37.44 49.14 34.56
C GLN A 14 35.92 49.38 34.39
N GLY A 15 35.05 49.30 35.40
CA GLY A 15 35.15 49.10 36.85
C GLY A 15 33.88 49.67 37.53
N LEU A 16 33.58 49.18 38.74
CA LEU A 16 32.62 49.66 39.75
C LEU A 16 31.13 49.23 39.74
N ALA A 17 30.70 49.01 40.97
CA ALA A 17 29.45 48.46 41.48
C ALA A 17 28.34 49.52 41.69
N ALA A 18 27.08 49.09 41.63
CA ALA A 18 26.18 48.92 42.79
C ALA A 18 24.70 49.25 42.50
N LEU A 19 23.82 48.52 43.20
CA LEU A 19 22.44 48.84 43.63
C LEU A 19 21.30 48.84 42.59
N GLY A 20 20.59 47.69 42.56
CA GLY A 20 19.22 47.64 43.07
C GLY A 20 18.08 47.90 42.10
N THR A 21 17.39 46.84 41.65
CA THR A 21 15.93 46.68 41.78
C THR A 21 15.58 45.20 41.54
N VAL A 22 14.94 44.55 42.51
CA VAL A 22 14.36 43.21 42.33
C VAL A 22 13.03 43.39 41.62
N LEU A 23 12.94 42.97 40.36
CA LEU A 23 11.67 42.75 39.67
C LEU A 23 11.47 41.24 39.55
N ALA A 24 10.60 40.69 40.37
CA ALA A 24 10.17 39.30 40.27
C ALA A 24 9.29 39.16 39.02
N ILE A 25 9.89 38.74 37.90
CA ILE A 25 9.15 38.22 36.75
C ILE A 25 8.89 36.75 37.04
N GLY A 26 7.63 36.39 37.20
CA GLY A 26 7.19 35.00 37.33
C GLY A 26 7.64 34.19 36.13
N LEU A 27 8.52 33.22 36.36
CA LEU A 27 8.86 32.18 35.42
C LEU A 27 7.64 31.27 35.29
N LEU A 28 6.87 31.45 34.21
CA LEU A 28 5.97 30.42 33.70
C LEU A 28 6.84 29.22 33.30
N PRO A 29 6.51 27.98 33.71
CA PRO A 29 7.21 26.82 33.20
C PRO A 29 6.94 26.73 31.69
N ALA A 30 8.03 26.73 30.91
CA ALA A 30 7.99 26.36 29.51
C ALA A 30 7.45 24.91 29.45
N ALA A 31 6.20 24.77 29.02
CA ALA A 31 5.64 23.47 28.70
C ALA A 31 6.45 22.92 27.53
N SER A 32 7.32 21.95 27.83
CA SER A 32 7.91 21.05 26.84
C SER A 32 6.75 20.32 26.15
N GLY A 33 6.27 20.87 25.04
CA GLY A 33 5.36 20.18 24.14
C GLY A 33 6.14 19.03 23.52
N ALA A 34 6.11 17.87 24.17
CA ALA A 34 6.45 16.62 23.53
C ALA A 34 5.50 16.48 22.35
N ALA A 35 6.02 16.67 21.13
CA ALA A 35 5.34 16.21 19.93
C ALA A 35 5.18 14.70 20.10
N ALA A 36 3.97 14.27 20.44
CA ALA A 36 3.59 12.88 20.36
C ALA A 36 3.69 12.51 18.88
N GLN A 37 4.79 11.87 18.49
CA GLN A 37 4.79 11.03 17.31
C GLN A 37 3.68 10.01 17.56
N SER A 38 2.54 10.17 16.87
CA SER A 38 1.60 9.07 16.73
C SER A 38 2.37 8.00 15.97
N ALA A 39 2.86 7.00 16.70
CA ALA A 39 3.12 5.70 16.11
C ALA A 39 1.78 5.28 15.50
N ALA A 40 1.68 5.31 14.18
CA ALA A 40 0.59 4.68 13.46
C ALA A 40 0.58 3.23 13.95
N THR A 41 -0.43 2.88 14.73
CA THR A 41 -0.78 1.49 14.94
C THR A 41 -1.21 1.01 13.57
N GLY A 42 -0.29 0.41 12.81
CA GLY A 42 -0.63 -0.32 11.59
C GLY A 42 -1.85 -1.18 11.92
N ALA A 43 -2.90 -1.03 11.12
CA ALA A 43 -4.07 -1.87 11.25
C ALA A 43 -3.58 -3.29 11.00
N GLN A 44 -3.31 -4.03 12.07
CA GLN A 44 -2.95 -5.42 11.91
C GLN A 44 -4.22 -6.12 11.43
N HIS A 45 -4.26 -6.42 10.13
CA HIS A 45 -5.11 -7.46 9.55
C HIS A 45 -4.63 -8.80 10.10
N LEU A 46 -4.75 -8.99 11.41
CA LEU A 46 -4.69 -10.29 12.02
C LEU A 46 -5.88 -11.04 11.47
N GLY A 47 -5.60 -12.01 10.59
CA GLY A 47 -6.50 -13.06 10.12
C GLY A 47 -7.01 -13.97 11.26
N ALA A 48 -7.45 -13.37 12.36
CA ALA A 48 -8.28 -14.03 13.34
C ALA A 48 -9.65 -14.19 12.69
N HIS A 49 -10.09 -15.43 12.53
CA HIS A 49 -11.46 -15.79 12.16
C HIS A 49 -12.47 -15.01 13.02
N ARG A 50 -12.86 -13.83 12.54
CA ARG A 50 -14.01 -13.09 13.05
C ARG A 50 -15.24 -13.84 12.56
N ARG A 51 -16.38 -13.63 13.23
CA ARG A 51 -17.69 -14.17 12.80
C ARG A 51 -17.80 -14.07 11.28
N ALA A 52 -18.40 -15.07 10.62
CA ALA A 52 -18.66 -15.02 9.18
C ALA A 52 -19.23 -13.66 8.84
N ASP A 53 -18.38 -12.80 8.33
CA ASP A 53 -18.74 -11.44 8.01
C ASP A 53 -19.44 -11.52 6.68
N THR A 54 -20.57 -10.85 6.60
CA THR A 54 -21.45 -10.94 5.45
C THR A 54 -21.86 -9.52 5.15
N GLY A 55 -21.79 -9.15 3.87
CA GLY A 55 -22.09 -7.80 3.44
C GLY A 55 -23.54 -7.34 3.75
N PRO A 56 -23.89 -6.11 3.33
CA PRO A 56 -23.11 -5.23 2.47
C PRO A 56 -21.97 -4.50 3.20
N VAL A 57 -20.97 -4.05 2.43
CA VAL A 57 -19.99 -3.07 2.90
C VAL A 57 -20.63 -1.69 2.99
N GLN A 58 -20.17 -0.86 3.92
CA GLN A 58 -20.67 0.48 4.21
C GLN A 58 -19.52 1.49 4.11
N TYR A 59 -19.81 2.69 3.62
CA TYR A 59 -18.83 3.77 3.59
C TYR A 59 -18.64 4.38 4.97
N ASN A 60 -17.39 4.47 5.43
CA ASN A 60 -17.04 4.95 6.78
C ASN A 60 -16.42 6.36 6.78
N GLY A 61 -16.43 7.06 5.64
CA GLY A 61 -16.01 8.46 5.54
C GLY A 61 -14.54 8.70 5.17
N GLY A 62 -13.79 7.63 4.90
CA GLY A 62 -12.40 7.66 4.45
C GLY A 62 -12.24 7.96 2.96
N ALA A 63 -11.00 7.90 2.49
CA ALA A 63 -10.67 8.13 1.09
C ALA A 63 -11.18 6.98 0.20
N VAL A 64 -11.33 7.26 -1.09
CA VAL A 64 -11.58 6.29 -2.17
C VAL A 64 -10.79 6.80 -3.39
N GLN A 65 -10.18 5.90 -4.16
CA GLN A 65 -9.50 6.28 -5.40
C GLN A 65 -10.51 6.50 -6.53
N HIS A 66 -10.39 7.62 -7.25
CA HIS A 66 -11.27 7.99 -8.35
C HIS A 66 -10.65 7.65 -9.71
N SER A 67 -9.33 7.67 -9.83
CA SER A 67 -8.62 7.35 -11.07
C SER A 67 -7.39 6.48 -10.79
N PRO A 68 -7.60 5.21 -10.35
CA PRO A 68 -6.53 4.37 -9.80
C PRO A 68 -5.37 4.18 -10.78
N VAL A 69 -4.14 4.33 -10.28
CA VAL A 69 -2.90 4.05 -11.02
C VAL A 69 -1.95 3.23 -10.16
N VAL A 70 -1.49 2.10 -10.70
CA VAL A 70 -0.63 1.13 -10.00
C VAL A 70 0.80 1.21 -10.51
N TYR A 71 1.74 1.33 -9.58
CA TYR A 71 3.18 1.30 -9.84
C TYR A 71 3.79 0.09 -9.16
N LEU A 72 4.55 -0.69 -9.93
CA LEU A 72 5.24 -1.87 -9.43
C LEU A 72 6.65 -1.51 -9.00
N ASP A 73 6.97 -1.76 -7.74
CA ASP A 73 8.33 -1.65 -7.23
C ASP A 73 8.88 -3.05 -6.94
N PHE A 74 9.87 -3.49 -7.70
CA PHE A 74 10.58 -4.73 -7.51
C PHE A 74 11.79 -4.48 -6.62
N TRP A 75 11.54 -4.52 -5.31
CA TRP A 75 12.52 -4.16 -4.29
C TRP A 75 13.66 -5.15 -4.21
N GLY A 76 14.87 -4.71 -4.57
CA GLY A 76 16.12 -5.42 -4.33
C GLY A 76 16.74 -6.11 -5.54
N SER A 77 18.09 -6.14 -5.56
CA SER A 77 18.90 -6.75 -6.63
C SER A 77 18.63 -8.25 -6.89
N GLN A 78 17.95 -8.95 -5.98
CA GLN A 78 17.53 -10.33 -6.21
C GLN A 78 16.62 -10.49 -7.45
N TRP A 79 15.86 -9.45 -7.80
CA TRP A 79 14.95 -9.46 -8.94
C TRP A 79 15.66 -9.61 -10.30
N ASP A 80 16.94 -9.24 -10.40
CA ASP A 80 17.77 -9.46 -11.60
C ASP A 80 17.94 -10.95 -11.95
N SER A 81 17.75 -11.81 -10.96
CA SER A 81 17.89 -13.27 -11.09
C SER A 81 16.56 -14.02 -11.12
N ASP A 82 15.42 -13.32 -11.05
CA ASP A 82 14.11 -13.97 -11.18
C ASP A 82 13.94 -14.53 -12.59
N THR A 83 13.76 -15.85 -12.67
CA THR A 83 13.52 -16.56 -13.93
C THR A 83 12.09 -17.07 -14.05
N ASN A 84 11.24 -16.75 -13.08
CA ASN A 84 9.86 -17.20 -13.04
C ASN A 84 8.92 -16.32 -13.87
N GLY A 85 9.39 -15.15 -14.31
CA GLY A 85 8.64 -14.24 -15.17
C GLY A 85 7.62 -13.40 -14.42
N VAL A 86 7.79 -13.24 -13.10
CA VAL A 86 6.85 -12.52 -12.23
C VAL A 86 6.75 -11.05 -12.64
N GLN A 87 7.88 -10.41 -12.98
CA GLN A 87 7.88 -9.00 -13.39
C GLN A 87 6.97 -8.74 -14.60
N GLN A 88 7.15 -9.54 -15.67
CA GLN A 88 6.34 -9.44 -16.87
C GLN A 88 4.88 -9.81 -16.60
N TYR A 89 4.62 -10.82 -15.78
CA TYR A 89 3.28 -11.25 -15.44
C TYR A 89 2.50 -10.14 -14.73
N MET A 90 3.10 -9.51 -13.73
CA MET A 90 2.50 -8.41 -12.97
C MET A 90 2.28 -7.16 -13.83
N ALA A 91 3.26 -6.79 -14.64
CA ALA A 91 3.12 -5.67 -15.58
C ALA A 91 1.96 -5.91 -16.57
N ASN A 92 1.86 -7.12 -17.13
CA ASN A 92 0.77 -7.47 -18.03
C ASN A 92 -0.59 -7.45 -17.32
N PHE A 93 -0.67 -7.91 -16.08
CA PHE A 93 -1.92 -7.91 -15.31
C PHE A 93 -2.46 -6.48 -15.17
N TYR A 94 -1.67 -5.56 -14.58
CA TYR A 94 -2.10 -4.18 -14.40
C TYR A 94 -2.24 -3.40 -15.71
N GLN A 95 -1.48 -3.74 -16.76
CA GLN A 95 -1.66 -3.12 -18.08
C GLN A 95 -2.99 -3.53 -18.74
N GLY A 96 -3.52 -4.71 -18.39
CA GLY A 96 -4.82 -5.17 -18.86
C GLY A 96 -6.00 -4.56 -18.09
N LEU A 97 -5.82 -4.29 -16.79
CA LEU A 97 -6.84 -3.69 -15.93
C LEU A 97 -7.12 -2.22 -16.29
N GLY A 98 -8.34 -1.76 -16.06
CA GLY A 98 -8.86 -0.43 -16.42
C GLY A 98 -9.15 -0.24 -17.91
N THR A 99 -8.76 -1.19 -18.77
CA THR A 99 -9.12 -1.17 -20.19
C THR A 99 -10.60 -1.48 -20.39
N SER A 100 -11.12 -1.26 -21.60
CA SER A 100 -12.53 -1.52 -21.92
C SER A 100 -12.94 -3.01 -21.83
N GLN A 101 -11.99 -3.95 -21.70
CA GLN A 101 -12.28 -5.38 -21.51
C GLN A 101 -12.23 -5.78 -20.03
N ASP A 102 -11.75 -4.90 -19.14
CA ASP A 102 -11.74 -5.16 -17.71
C ASP A 102 -13.13 -4.96 -17.12
N THR A 103 -13.82 -6.08 -16.87
CA THR A 103 -15.12 -6.08 -16.18
C THR A 103 -15.00 -6.24 -14.67
N TRP A 104 -13.79 -6.50 -14.18
CA TRP A 104 -13.54 -6.89 -12.80
C TRP A 104 -13.22 -5.66 -11.95
N SER A 105 -12.29 -4.79 -12.37
CA SER A 105 -12.07 -3.51 -11.67
C SER A 105 -13.32 -2.65 -11.66
N THR A 106 -14.17 -2.74 -12.70
CA THR A 106 -15.41 -1.95 -12.77
C THR A 106 -16.41 -2.28 -11.67
N ILE A 107 -16.25 -3.38 -10.93
CA ILE A 107 -17.06 -3.66 -9.74
C ILE A 107 -16.89 -2.54 -8.71
N THR A 108 -15.70 -1.92 -8.62
CA THR A 108 -15.42 -0.90 -7.62
C THR A 108 -16.11 0.44 -7.90
N THR A 109 -16.60 0.69 -9.12
CA THR A 109 -17.24 1.97 -9.50
C THR A 109 -18.49 2.28 -8.69
N GLN A 110 -19.07 1.27 -8.02
CA GLN A 110 -20.26 1.41 -7.17
C GLN A 110 -19.97 1.99 -5.78
N TYR A 111 -18.70 2.22 -5.44
CA TYR A 111 -18.26 2.61 -4.10
C TYR A 111 -17.76 4.07 -4.09
N PRO A 112 -18.66 5.07 -4.05
CA PRO A 112 -18.25 6.47 -3.99
C PRO A 112 -17.72 6.88 -2.61
N ASP A 113 -17.00 8.00 -2.56
CA ASP A 113 -16.73 8.71 -1.31
C ASP A 113 -17.80 9.78 -1.01
N SER A 114 -17.53 10.64 -0.02
CA SER A 114 -18.41 11.76 0.36
C SER A 114 -18.68 12.79 -0.75
N SER A 115 -17.88 12.83 -1.82
CA SER A 115 -18.14 13.66 -3.00
C SER A 115 -19.29 13.12 -3.87
N GLY A 116 -19.68 11.86 -3.66
CA GLY A 116 -20.65 11.15 -4.49
C GLY A 116 -20.07 10.59 -5.78
N SER A 117 -18.76 10.78 -6.02
CA SER A 117 -18.03 10.17 -7.13
C SER A 117 -17.31 8.92 -6.65
N GLY A 118 -17.33 7.86 -7.47
CA GLY A 118 -16.59 6.63 -7.23
C GLY A 118 -15.47 6.42 -8.23
N PRO A 119 -14.78 5.28 -8.15
CA PRO A 119 -13.74 4.89 -9.08
C PRO A 119 -14.23 4.98 -10.54
N ALA A 120 -13.38 5.47 -11.43
CA ALA A 120 -13.62 5.54 -12.86
C ALA A 120 -12.40 5.06 -13.64
N PHE A 121 -12.66 4.26 -14.68
CA PHE A 121 -11.62 3.66 -15.51
C PHE A 121 -11.74 4.17 -16.94
N THR A 122 -10.69 4.81 -17.43
CA THR A 122 -10.65 5.38 -18.80
C THR A 122 -9.53 4.80 -19.66
N GLY A 123 -8.75 3.88 -19.10
CA GLY A 123 -7.60 3.24 -19.74
C GLY A 123 -6.84 2.34 -18.77
N PRO A 124 -5.71 1.76 -19.22
CA PRO A 124 -4.85 0.95 -18.38
C PRO A 124 -4.51 1.62 -17.05
N VAL A 125 -4.60 0.89 -15.93
CA VAL A 125 -4.21 1.39 -14.60
C VAL A 125 -2.69 1.32 -14.36
N TYR A 126 -1.93 0.66 -15.23
CA TYR A 126 -0.50 0.51 -15.06
C TYR A 126 0.28 1.82 -15.27
N GLY A 127 0.90 2.32 -14.20
CA GLY A 127 1.71 3.53 -14.16
C GLY A 127 3.20 3.31 -14.44
N GLY A 128 3.69 2.07 -14.34
CA GLY A 128 5.08 1.71 -14.62
C GLY A 128 5.65 0.70 -13.63
N SER A 129 6.91 0.31 -13.86
CA SER A 129 7.66 -0.52 -12.92
C SER A 129 9.08 0.00 -12.73
N TRP A 130 9.60 -0.21 -11.54
CA TRP A 130 10.97 0.05 -11.16
C TRP A 130 11.55 -1.23 -10.53
N VAL A 131 12.78 -1.56 -10.90
CA VAL A 131 13.57 -2.54 -10.17
C VAL A 131 14.56 -1.74 -9.35
N ASP A 132 14.36 -1.67 -8.03
CA ASP A 132 15.33 -1.05 -7.12
C ASP A 132 16.48 -2.03 -6.85
N ASP A 133 17.36 -2.19 -7.83
CA ASP A 133 18.49 -3.11 -7.82
C ASP A 133 19.78 -2.51 -7.20
N GLY A 134 19.70 -1.30 -6.65
CA GLY A 134 20.86 -0.62 -6.06
C GLY A 134 21.44 -1.33 -4.83
N SER A 135 20.64 -2.16 -4.17
CA SER A 135 21.03 -3.01 -3.04
C SER A 135 20.11 -4.23 -2.94
N PRO A 136 20.49 -5.29 -2.20
CA PRO A 136 19.56 -6.38 -1.94
C PRO A 136 18.46 -5.96 -0.97
N ALA A 137 17.22 -6.38 -1.22
CA ALA A 137 16.15 -6.23 -0.25
C ALA A 137 16.47 -7.02 1.03
N PRO A 138 16.07 -6.53 2.22
CA PRO A 138 16.32 -7.23 3.48
C PRO A 138 15.78 -8.67 3.47
N ALA A 139 16.54 -9.60 4.04
CA ALA A 139 16.07 -10.98 4.21
C ALA A 139 14.80 -11.05 5.10
N SER A 140 14.65 -10.11 6.02
CA SER A 140 13.45 -9.90 6.82
C SER A 140 13.30 -8.40 7.04
N SER A 141 12.18 -7.85 6.59
CA SER A 141 11.84 -6.43 6.74
C SER A 141 10.66 -6.28 7.71
N GLN A 142 10.60 -5.16 8.41
CA GLN A 142 9.43 -4.76 9.17
C GLN A 142 8.50 -3.93 8.29
N GLN A 143 7.23 -3.79 8.70
CA GLN A 143 6.29 -2.87 8.08
C GLN A 143 6.89 -1.46 7.82
N SER A 144 7.66 -0.91 8.76
CA SER A 144 8.30 0.40 8.58
C SER A 144 9.33 0.45 7.46
N ASP A 145 10.02 -0.66 7.19
CA ASP A 145 11.00 -0.74 6.11
C ASP A 145 10.28 -0.80 4.75
N ILE A 146 9.16 -1.52 4.69
CA ILE A 146 8.31 -1.63 3.49
C ILE A 146 7.65 -0.28 3.17
N ALA A 147 7.17 0.44 4.20
CA ALA A 147 6.63 1.78 4.03
C ALA A 147 7.68 2.79 3.52
N ALA A 148 8.91 2.69 4.04
CA ALA A 148 10.01 3.53 3.57
C ALA A 148 10.39 3.23 2.11
N GLU A 149 10.34 1.96 1.71
CA GLU A 149 10.52 1.57 0.32
C GLU A 149 9.38 2.11 -0.57
N ALA A 150 8.14 2.02 -0.12
CA ALA A 150 7.00 2.58 -0.85
C ALA A 150 7.14 4.10 -1.07
N ASP A 151 7.61 4.85 -0.07
CA ASP A 151 7.91 6.28 -0.21
C ASP A 151 9.08 6.54 -1.19
N SER A 152 10.10 5.67 -1.22
CA SER A 152 11.20 5.73 -2.19
C SER A 152 10.70 5.53 -3.63
N ALA A 153 9.89 4.49 -3.85
CA ALA A 153 9.26 4.22 -5.14
C ALA A 153 8.32 5.36 -5.54
N ALA A 154 7.51 5.89 -4.62
CA ALA A 154 6.65 7.04 -4.91
C ALA A 154 7.47 8.28 -5.31
N ALA A 155 8.63 8.51 -4.69
CA ALA A 155 9.55 9.56 -5.11
C ALA A 155 10.18 9.28 -6.48
N HIS A 156 10.56 8.03 -6.78
CA HIS A 156 11.07 7.61 -8.09
C HIS A 156 10.07 7.89 -9.22
N PHE A 157 8.82 7.48 -9.04
CA PHE A 157 7.76 7.69 -10.03
C PHE A 157 7.20 9.12 -10.04
N GLY A 158 7.53 9.94 -9.03
CA GLY A 158 7.00 11.31 -8.90
C GLY A 158 5.53 11.36 -8.50
N VAL A 159 5.06 10.42 -7.69
CA VAL A 159 3.65 10.25 -7.30
C VAL A 159 3.40 10.38 -5.79
N ALA A 160 4.38 10.84 -5.02
CA ALA A 160 4.19 11.16 -3.60
C ALA A 160 3.03 12.16 -3.40
N GLY A 161 2.12 11.84 -2.49
CA GLY A 161 0.91 12.63 -2.22
C GLY A 161 -0.21 12.48 -3.25
N ASN A 162 -0.06 11.61 -4.26
CA ASN A 162 -1.13 11.33 -5.20
C ASN A 162 -2.16 10.37 -4.55
N PRO A 163 -3.42 10.81 -4.32
CA PRO A 163 -4.43 9.97 -3.67
C PRO A 163 -4.84 8.74 -4.50
N ASP A 164 -4.61 8.78 -5.81
CA ASP A 164 -4.98 7.71 -6.74
C ASP A 164 -3.82 6.74 -7.06
N ALA A 165 -2.62 7.00 -6.52
CA ALA A 165 -1.47 6.12 -6.73
C ALA A 165 -1.45 4.97 -5.72
N GLN A 166 -1.18 3.77 -6.22
CA GLN A 166 -0.85 2.59 -5.41
C GLN A 166 0.56 2.14 -5.73
N ILE A 167 1.42 1.97 -4.72
CA ILE A 167 2.73 1.33 -4.87
C ILE A 167 2.64 -0.13 -4.44
N VAL A 168 2.90 -1.07 -5.34
CA VAL A 168 3.03 -2.48 -4.96
C VAL A 168 4.50 -2.78 -4.72
N VAL A 169 4.90 -2.89 -3.46
CA VAL A 169 6.27 -3.24 -3.05
C VAL A 169 6.41 -4.76 -3.13
N MET A 170 7.01 -5.24 -4.22
CA MET A 170 7.24 -6.64 -4.53
C MET A 170 8.54 -7.11 -3.86
N SER A 171 8.41 -7.85 -2.76
CA SER A 171 9.58 -8.47 -2.11
C SER A 171 10.07 -9.69 -2.90
N PRO A 172 11.38 -9.92 -3.04
CA PRO A 172 11.93 -10.99 -3.86
C PRO A 172 11.90 -12.35 -3.16
N SER A 173 12.11 -13.42 -3.91
CA SER A 173 12.18 -14.78 -3.38
C SER A 173 13.23 -14.92 -2.27
N GLY A 174 12.93 -15.73 -1.27
CA GLY A 174 13.80 -16.01 -0.12
C GLY A 174 13.79 -14.94 0.96
N THR A 175 12.90 -13.95 0.87
CA THR A 175 12.73 -12.90 1.89
C THR A 175 11.48 -13.13 2.74
N SER A 176 11.42 -12.46 3.88
CA SER A 176 10.33 -12.54 4.86
C SER A 176 9.83 -11.14 5.24
N PRO A 177 9.15 -10.44 4.31
CA PRO A 177 8.61 -9.12 4.61
C PRO A 177 7.48 -9.22 5.62
N ASP A 178 7.60 -8.43 6.69
CA ASP A 178 6.66 -8.38 7.81
C ASP A 178 6.31 -9.76 8.38
N GLY A 179 7.31 -10.66 8.45
CA GLY A 179 7.16 -12.00 9.01
C GLY A 179 6.48 -13.02 8.11
N TRP A 180 6.19 -12.69 6.86
CA TRP A 180 5.73 -13.66 5.86
C TRP A 180 6.77 -14.78 5.63
N PRO A 181 6.37 -16.04 5.40
CA PRO A 181 5.01 -16.57 5.34
C PRO A 181 4.42 -17.00 6.70
N GLY A 182 5.13 -16.77 7.81
CA GLY A 182 4.72 -17.21 9.14
C GLY A 182 3.65 -16.34 9.82
N SER A 183 3.38 -15.15 9.27
CA SER A 183 2.50 -14.12 9.83
C SER A 183 1.00 -14.34 9.58
N GLY A 184 0.62 -15.22 8.65
CA GLY A 184 -0.79 -15.45 8.36
C GLY A 184 -1.47 -14.33 7.58
N PHE A 185 -0.73 -13.52 6.81
CA PHE A 185 -1.20 -12.74 5.66
C PHE A 185 -0.68 -13.33 4.32
N CYS A 186 -1.21 -12.92 3.17
CA CYS A 186 -0.66 -13.28 1.84
C CYS A 186 -0.09 -12.06 1.13
N ALA A 187 -0.76 -10.93 1.29
CA ALA A 187 -0.29 -9.56 1.18
C ALA A 187 -1.09 -8.74 2.20
N TRP A 188 -0.85 -7.43 2.22
CA TRP A 188 -1.72 -6.44 2.85
C TRP A 188 -1.40 -5.08 2.23
N HIS A 189 -2.33 -4.13 2.32
CA HIS A 189 -2.10 -2.74 1.95
C HIS A 189 -2.25 -1.79 3.15
N ASP A 190 -1.61 -0.63 3.07
CA ASP A 190 -1.65 0.43 4.09
C ASP A 190 -1.30 1.79 3.43
N TYR A 191 -1.18 2.84 4.23
CA TYR A 191 -0.87 4.20 3.78
C TYR A 191 0.33 4.77 4.54
N THR A 192 1.31 5.31 3.81
CA THR A 192 2.53 5.88 4.43
C THR A 192 2.29 7.23 5.11
N GLY A 193 1.12 7.84 4.90
CA GLY A 193 0.91 9.28 5.11
C GLY A 193 1.05 10.09 3.82
N SER A 194 1.61 9.49 2.76
CA SER A 194 1.85 10.11 1.45
C SER A 194 1.27 9.31 0.28
N VAL A 195 1.39 7.98 0.30
CA VAL A 195 0.93 7.11 -0.79
C VAL A 195 0.31 5.83 -0.24
N SER A 196 -0.70 5.29 -0.94
CA SER A 196 -1.22 3.94 -0.68
C SER A 196 -0.20 2.91 -1.17
N TYR A 197 0.05 1.87 -0.40
CA TYR A 197 1.02 0.84 -0.76
C TYR A 197 0.60 -0.56 -0.34
N THR A 198 1.09 -1.55 -1.06
CA THR A 198 0.91 -2.98 -0.79
C THR A 198 2.24 -3.62 -0.44
N ASN A 199 2.28 -4.35 0.66
CA ASN A 199 3.31 -5.36 0.92
C ASN A 199 2.97 -6.62 0.12
N MET A 200 3.74 -6.91 -0.94
CA MET A 200 3.52 -8.07 -1.80
C MET A 200 4.70 -9.06 -1.71
N PRO A 201 4.63 -10.06 -0.81
CA PRO A 201 5.62 -11.13 -0.73
C PRO A 201 5.71 -11.97 -2.01
N TYR A 202 6.83 -12.68 -2.17
CA TYR A 202 7.07 -13.57 -3.29
C TYR A 202 6.22 -14.84 -3.21
N GLN A 203 5.03 -14.83 -3.79
CA GLN A 203 3.99 -15.85 -3.55
C GLN A 203 4.40 -17.30 -3.85
N LEU A 204 5.39 -17.54 -4.71
CA LEU A 204 5.86 -18.91 -4.98
C LEU A 204 6.61 -19.55 -3.80
N ASP A 205 7.03 -18.76 -2.82
CA ASP A 205 7.65 -19.26 -1.60
C ASP A 205 6.61 -19.59 -0.51
N ALA A 206 5.31 -19.40 -0.80
CA ALA A 206 4.23 -19.74 0.12
C ALA A 206 4.26 -21.26 0.41
N PRO A 207 4.19 -21.68 1.69
CA PRO A 207 4.20 -23.09 2.05
C PRO A 207 3.07 -23.87 1.36
N ALA A 208 3.38 -25.10 0.96
CA ALA A 208 2.37 -26.02 0.41
C ALA A 208 1.22 -26.23 1.40
N GLY A 209 -0.02 -26.05 0.94
CA GLY A 209 -1.21 -26.17 1.78
C GLY A 209 -1.44 -25.01 2.75
N SER A 210 -0.66 -23.93 2.66
CA SER A 210 -1.03 -22.67 3.32
C SER A 210 -2.30 -22.09 2.70
N ARG A 211 -2.89 -21.10 3.37
CA ARG A 211 -4.07 -20.40 2.85
C ARG A 211 -3.76 -19.48 1.66
N CYS A 212 -2.50 -19.10 1.48
CA CYS A 212 -2.09 -18.30 0.33
C CYS A 212 -2.08 -19.18 -0.90
N PRO A 213 -2.68 -18.73 -2.01
CA PRO A 213 -2.61 -19.48 -3.26
C PRO A 213 -1.14 -19.60 -3.65
N ASN A 214 -0.67 -20.83 -3.92
CA ASN A 214 0.68 -21.08 -4.45
C ASN A 214 0.63 -21.66 -5.89
N SER A 215 -0.59 -21.93 -6.37
CA SER A 215 -0.97 -22.20 -7.75
C SER A 215 -2.51 -22.21 -7.83
N ALA A 216 -3.09 -21.88 -8.98
CA ALA A 216 -4.53 -21.97 -9.17
C ALA A 216 -4.89 -22.62 -10.52
N LEU A 217 -5.56 -21.87 -11.41
CA LEU A 217 -6.24 -22.38 -12.59
C LEU A 217 -5.27 -22.70 -13.74
N ARG A 218 -4.35 -21.77 -14.03
CA ARG A 218 -3.46 -21.76 -15.20
C ARG A 218 -2.02 -22.05 -14.84
N GLY A 219 -1.61 -21.79 -13.60
CA GLY A 219 -0.28 -22.13 -13.14
C GLY A 219 0.11 -21.44 -11.85
N LYS A 220 1.40 -21.51 -11.54
CA LYS A 220 1.97 -20.98 -10.30
C LYS A 220 1.88 -19.46 -10.19
N LEU A 221 1.93 -18.73 -11.32
CA LEU A 221 1.90 -17.26 -11.32
C LEU A 221 0.52 -16.69 -10.97
N ASP A 222 -0.54 -17.49 -11.04
CA ASP A 222 -1.90 -17.08 -10.65
C ASP A 222 -1.99 -16.56 -9.22
N ALA A 223 -1.13 -17.06 -8.34
CA ALA A 223 -1.02 -16.58 -6.98
C ALA A 223 -0.80 -15.06 -6.91
N PHE A 224 0.01 -14.52 -7.83
CA PHE A 224 0.32 -13.10 -7.84
C PHE A 224 -0.88 -12.24 -8.25
N SER A 225 -1.62 -12.59 -9.31
CA SER A 225 -2.79 -11.80 -9.73
C SER A 225 -3.99 -11.97 -8.80
N ILE A 226 -4.13 -13.13 -8.13
CA ILE A 226 -5.16 -13.32 -7.12
C ILE A 226 -4.89 -12.40 -5.92
N VAL A 227 -3.69 -12.48 -5.34
CA VAL A 227 -3.34 -11.76 -4.12
C VAL A 227 -3.14 -10.26 -4.41
N ALA A 228 -2.39 -9.89 -5.44
CA ALA A 228 -2.22 -8.47 -5.77
C ALA A 228 -3.50 -7.84 -6.33
N GLY A 229 -4.37 -8.64 -6.95
CA GLY A 229 -5.72 -8.21 -7.33
C GLY A 229 -6.56 -7.87 -6.10
N HIS A 230 -6.59 -8.76 -5.11
CA HIS A 230 -7.28 -8.52 -3.83
C HIS A 230 -6.88 -7.16 -3.25
N GLU A 231 -5.59 -6.94 -3.02
CA GLU A 231 -5.08 -5.69 -2.44
C GLU A 231 -5.36 -4.47 -3.32
N TYR A 232 -5.26 -4.62 -4.65
CA TYR A 232 -5.58 -3.55 -5.58
C TYR A 232 -7.03 -3.09 -5.48
N ALA A 233 -7.98 -4.04 -5.39
CA ALA A 233 -9.40 -3.71 -5.34
C ALA A 233 -9.76 -3.05 -4.01
N GLU A 234 -9.19 -3.52 -2.91
CA GLU A 234 -9.40 -2.96 -1.57
C GLU A 234 -8.76 -1.59 -1.44
N SER A 235 -7.52 -1.41 -1.92
CA SER A 235 -6.86 -0.10 -2.00
C SER A 235 -7.64 0.93 -2.83
N ILE A 236 -8.43 0.51 -3.83
CA ILE A 236 -9.32 1.44 -4.54
C ILE A 236 -10.42 1.96 -3.61
N THR A 237 -11.01 1.08 -2.81
CA THR A 237 -12.17 1.39 -1.97
C THR A 237 -11.82 1.88 -0.58
N ASP A 238 -10.57 1.70 -0.15
CA ASP A 238 -10.01 2.15 1.13
C ASP A 238 -8.48 2.37 1.05
N PRO A 239 -7.97 3.33 0.24
CA PRO A 239 -6.52 3.55 0.09
C PRO A 239 -5.80 3.97 1.37
N GLN A 240 -6.54 4.32 2.43
CA GLN A 240 -6.02 4.77 3.73
C GLN A 240 -6.71 3.98 4.85
N PRO A 241 -6.44 2.66 4.93
CA PRO A 241 -7.21 1.79 5.78
C PRO A 241 -7.05 2.13 7.27
N ALA A 242 -8.05 1.94 8.11
CA ALA A 242 -9.41 1.45 7.80
C ALA A 242 -10.40 2.64 7.86
N GLY A 243 -10.90 3.09 6.70
CA GLY A 243 -11.79 4.25 6.64
C GLY A 243 -12.77 4.28 5.47
N GLY A 244 -12.51 3.53 4.41
CA GLY A 244 -13.31 3.47 3.19
C GLY A 244 -14.54 2.58 3.32
N TRP A 245 -14.63 1.56 2.47
CA TRP A 245 -15.78 0.66 2.38
C TRP A 245 -15.55 -0.68 3.09
N LEU A 246 -16.21 -0.84 4.23
CA LEU A 246 -16.03 -1.99 5.13
C LEU A 246 -17.37 -2.52 5.59
N THR A 247 -17.48 -3.82 5.84
CA THR A 247 -18.59 -4.36 6.63
C THR A 247 -18.54 -3.85 8.08
N ALA A 248 -19.60 -4.12 8.84
CA ALA A 248 -19.61 -3.85 10.28
C ALA A 248 -18.56 -4.65 11.07
N GLY A 249 -18.08 -5.79 10.55
CA GLY A 249 -17.01 -6.59 11.17
C GLY A 249 -15.60 -6.18 10.74
N GLY A 250 -15.49 -5.28 9.75
CA GLY A 250 -14.24 -4.73 9.25
C GLY A 250 -13.67 -5.46 8.03
N SER A 251 -14.45 -6.30 7.36
CA SER A 251 -14.05 -6.93 6.09
C SER A 251 -14.25 -5.99 4.90
N GLU A 252 -13.29 -6.01 4.00
CA GLU A 252 -13.31 -5.29 2.74
C GLU A 252 -13.95 -6.12 1.60
N ILE A 253 -13.96 -5.57 0.39
CA ILE A 253 -14.63 -6.22 -0.75
C ILE A 253 -13.90 -7.47 -1.25
N GLY A 254 -12.58 -7.57 -1.04
CA GLY A 254 -11.78 -8.74 -1.35
C GLY A 254 -11.90 -9.80 -0.26
N ASP A 255 -11.80 -9.41 1.01
CA ASP A 255 -11.97 -10.27 2.19
C ASP A 255 -13.21 -11.17 2.12
N LEU A 256 -14.35 -10.59 1.72
CA LEU A 256 -15.62 -11.32 1.63
C LEU A 256 -15.64 -12.42 0.56
N CYS A 257 -14.66 -12.42 -0.35
CA CYS A 257 -14.67 -13.20 -1.57
C CYS A 257 -13.36 -13.96 -1.84
N GLU A 258 -12.56 -14.27 -0.80
CA GLU A 258 -11.31 -15.05 -0.86
C GLU A 258 -11.51 -16.55 -1.22
N SER A 259 -12.28 -16.85 -2.27
CA SER A 259 -12.53 -18.21 -2.76
C SER A 259 -13.04 -18.17 -4.19
N ASN A 260 -13.25 -19.34 -4.80
CA ASN A 260 -13.84 -19.47 -6.13
C ASN A 260 -13.11 -18.67 -7.21
N PHE A 261 -11.78 -18.78 -7.24
CA PHE A 261 -10.94 -18.12 -8.24
C PHE A 261 -11.43 -18.42 -9.66
N GLN A 262 -11.44 -17.39 -10.51
CA GLN A 262 -11.91 -17.49 -11.89
C GLN A 262 -10.89 -16.86 -12.85
N GLU A 263 -11.01 -17.21 -14.13
CA GLU A 263 -10.21 -16.58 -15.17
C GLU A 263 -10.80 -15.22 -15.55
N LEU A 264 -9.94 -14.20 -15.56
CA LEU A 264 -10.19 -12.88 -16.13
C LEU A 264 -9.35 -12.76 -17.42
N THR A 265 -10.03 -12.59 -18.55
CA THR A 265 -9.36 -12.35 -19.84
C THR A 265 -9.28 -10.86 -20.11
N LEU A 266 -8.05 -10.36 -20.24
CA LEU A 266 -7.69 -8.98 -20.52
C LEU A 266 -6.96 -8.90 -21.87
N PRO A 267 -6.77 -7.70 -22.45
CA PRO A 267 -6.05 -7.55 -23.71
C PRO A 267 -4.60 -8.05 -23.68
N THR A 268 -4.02 -8.11 -22.49
CA THR A 268 -2.62 -8.48 -22.20
C THR A 268 -2.44 -9.93 -21.78
N GLY A 269 -3.53 -10.70 -21.61
CA GLY A 269 -3.47 -12.10 -21.21
C GLY A 269 -4.69 -12.56 -20.42
N THR A 270 -4.64 -13.81 -19.96
CA THR A 270 -5.64 -14.37 -19.05
C THR A 270 -4.99 -14.62 -17.70
N PHE A 271 -5.62 -14.08 -16.66
CA PHE A 271 -5.14 -14.09 -15.27
C PHE A 271 -6.16 -14.79 -14.38
N ALA A 272 -5.73 -15.30 -13.24
CA ALA A 272 -6.65 -15.75 -12.21
C ALA A 272 -6.93 -14.61 -11.23
N VAL A 273 -8.18 -14.38 -10.89
CA VAL A 273 -8.59 -13.43 -9.86
C VAL A 273 -9.59 -14.08 -8.92
N GLN A 274 -9.68 -13.57 -7.71
CA GLN A 274 -10.86 -13.82 -6.90
C GLN A 274 -12.02 -12.91 -7.34
N PRO A 275 -13.28 -13.31 -7.12
CA PRO A 275 -14.40 -12.38 -7.19
C PRO A 275 -14.24 -11.24 -6.17
N LEU A 276 -14.98 -10.15 -6.39
CA LEU A 276 -15.12 -9.05 -5.43
C LEU A 276 -16.56 -8.99 -4.95
N TRP A 277 -16.76 -8.56 -3.70
CA TRP A 277 -18.10 -8.30 -3.20
C TRP A 277 -18.71 -7.14 -3.98
N SER A 278 -19.95 -7.30 -4.40
CA SER A 278 -20.73 -6.28 -5.09
C SER A 278 -21.97 -5.99 -4.23
N ASN A 279 -22.10 -4.76 -3.74
CA ASN A 279 -23.30 -4.33 -3.02
C ASN A 279 -24.53 -4.33 -3.94
N SER A 280 -24.36 -4.00 -5.22
CA SER A 280 -25.46 -3.99 -6.19
C SER A 280 -25.99 -5.39 -6.50
N ASP A 281 -25.11 -6.38 -6.56
CA ASP A 281 -25.48 -7.79 -6.80
C ASP A 281 -25.74 -8.57 -5.51
N ASN A 282 -25.36 -8.00 -4.35
CA ASN A 282 -25.36 -8.63 -3.04
C ASN A 282 -24.69 -10.01 -3.04
N ALA A 283 -23.55 -10.11 -3.74
CA ALA A 283 -22.81 -11.34 -3.95
C ALA A 283 -21.35 -11.08 -4.36
N CYS A 284 -20.53 -12.12 -4.25
CA CYS A 284 -19.20 -12.19 -4.85
C CYS A 284 -19.31 -12.40 -6.37
N VAL A 285 -18.78 -11.46 -7.16
CA VAL A 285 -18.88 -11.48 -8.63
C VAL A 285 -17.54 -11.17 -9.30
N ILE A 286 -17.36 -11.62 -10.54
CA ILE A 286 -16.19 -11.25 -11.38
C ILE A 286 -16.51 -10.17 -12.43
N ARG A 287 -17.78 -9.77 -12.46
CA ARG A 287 -18.35 -8.67 -13.23
C ARG A 287 -19.68 -8.31 -12.59
N THR A 288 -20.05 -7.05 -12.55
CA THR A 288 -21.39 -6.67 -12.11
C THR A 288 -22.44 -7.31 -13.01
N GLY A 289 -23.51 -7.84 -12.44
CA GLY A 289 -24.68 -8.19 -13.23
C GLY A 289 -25.18 -6.93 -13.93
N SER A 290 -25.53 -7.02 -15.22
CA SER A 290 -26.37 -6.00 -15.82
C SER A 290 -27.70 -6.03 -15.08
N SER A 291 -27.84 -5.24 -14.02
CA SER A 291 -29.12 -4.94 -13.42
C SER A 291 -29.97 -4.35 -14.55
N GLY A 292 -30.92 -5.16 -15.02
CA GLY A 292 -31.90 -4.72 -15.99
C GLY A 292 -32.59 -3.49 -15.42
N SER A 293 -32.49 -2.39 -16.18
CA SER A 293 -33.47 -1.30 -16.34
C SER A 293 -34.50 -1.11 -15.21
#